data_AF-A0A562XFZ2-F1
#
_entry.id   AF-A0A562XFZ2-F1
#
_cell.length_a   1.000
_cell.length_b   1.000
_cell.length_c   1.000
_cell.angle_alpha   90.00
_cell.angle_beta   90.00
_cell.angle_gamma   90.00
#
_symmetry.space_group_name_H-M   'P 1'
#
loop_
_entity.id
_entity.type
_entity.pdbx_description
1 polymer ?
#
loop_
_entity_poly.entity_id
_entity_poly.type
_entity_poly.pdbx_seq_one_letter_code
_entity_poly.pdbx_strand_id
1 'polypeptide(L)'
;MSNVTFKGTPVSLEGDTINVGQKAPVVELVGKDLSSFEVGGANGKFQVLIAVPSLDTGVCATETRKFNEKLAGKNGVSVNVISMDLPFAMGRFCATEGIENLRVGSDFRGAKFAKAYGLLLKDSPLAGLLARAVFVLDKDGVVVYKEIVSEITTEPNYEAIIAALSSSCGCGCH
;
A
#
# COMPACT_ATOMS: atom_id res chain seq x y z
N MET A 1 -7.52 12.41 13.79
CA MET A 1 -7.44 10.96 14.03
C MET A 1 -8.38 10.26 13.07
N SER A 2 -7.82 9.47 12.17
CA SER A 2 -8.59 8.63 11.25
C SER A 2 -8.94 7.32 11.95
N ASN A 3 -10.17 6.85 11.77
CA ASN A 3 -10.66 5.62 12.39
C ASN A 3 -11.07 4.64 11.30
N VAL A 4 -10.77 3.36 11.52
CA VAL A 4 -11.27 2.23 10.73
C VAL A 4 -12.00 1.27 11.65
N THR A 5 -12.62 0.23 11.12
CA THR A 5 -13.20 -0.86 11.89
C THR A 5 -12.48 -2.17 11.62
N PHE A 6 -12.45 -3.02 12.64
CA PHE A 6 -12.08 -4.43 12.53
C PHE A 6 -13.25 -5.26 13.05
N LYS A 7 -13.94 -5.96 12.13
CA LYS A 7 -15.17 -6.71 12.44
C LYS A 7 -16.21 -5.84 13.17
N GLY A 8 -16.38 -4.60 12.70
CA GLY A 8 -17.29 -3.63 13.30
C GLY A 8 -16.80 -2.95 14.58
N THR A 9 -15.65 -3.35 15.14
CA THR A 9 -15.05 -2.67 16.30
C THR A 9 -14.19 -1.50 15.81
N PRO A 10 -14.39 -0.26 16.31
CA PRO A 10 -13.53 0.87 15.94
C PRO A 10 -12.06 0.64 16.34
N VAL A 11 -11.14 1.04 15.46
CA VAL A 11 -9.70 1.00 15.66
C VAL A 11 -9.10 2.34 15.23
N SER A 12 -8.33 2.95 16.13
CA SER A 12 -7.64 4.20 15.87
C SER A 12 -6.36 4.00 15.06
N LEU A 13 -6.06 4.96 14.18
CA LEU A 13 -4.79 5.05 13.47
C LEU A 13 -3.86 6.08 14.12
N GLU A 14 -2.57 5.78 14.17
CA GLU A 14 -1.53 6.70 14.64
C GLU A 14 -1.14 7.69 13.55
N GLY A 15 -1.04 8.96 13.93
CA GLY A 15 -0.51 10.03 13.08
C GLY A 15 -1.53 10.62 12.12
N ASP A 16 -1.05 11.60 11.35
CA ASP A 16 -1.83 12.23 10.28
C ASP A 16 -1.58 11.51 8.96
N THR A 17 -2.66 11.25 8.26
CA THR A 17 -2.59 10.56 6.98
C THR A 17 -2.36 11.54 5.84
N ILE A 18 -1.53 11.17 4.87
CA ILE A 18 -1.27 11.96 3.66
C ILE A 18 -2.52 12.06 2.79
N ASN A 19 -2.75 13.17 2.11
CA ASN A 19 -3.94 13.42 1.30
C ASN A 19 -3.61 13.62 -0.18
N VAL A 20 -4.62 13.47 -1.04
CA VAL A 20 -4.53 13.77 -2.47
C VAL A 20 -4.03 15.20 -2.68
N GLY A 21 -3.09 15.38 -3.61
CA GLY A 21 -2.41 16.65 -3.89
C GLY A 21 -1.15 16.91 -3.06
N GLN A 22 -0.87 16.10 -2.03
CA GLN A 22 0.36 16.22 -1.24
C GLN A 22 1.50 15.39 -1.84
N LYS A 23 2.74 15.82 -1.62
CA LYS A 23 3.92 14.99 -1.91
C LYS A 23 4.01 13.84 -0.91
N ALA A 24 4.14 12.63 -1.43
CA ALA A 24 4.27 11.43 -0.63
C ALA A 24 5.66 11.35 0.02
N PRO A 25 5.76 11.15 1.34
CA PRO A 25 7.04 10.96 2.03
C PRO A 25 7.82 9.79 1.45
N VAL A 26 9.14 9.95 1.31
CA VAL A 26 10.05 8.86 0.95
C VAL A 26 10.26 7.99 2.17
N VAL A 27 10.07 6.68 2.00
CA VAL A 27 10.23 5.70 3.07
C VAL A 27 11.02 4.51 2.57
N GLU A 28 11.99 4.10 3.37
CA GLU A 28 12.76 2.87 3.17
C GLU A 28 12.01 1.65 3.76
N LEU A 29 11.89 0.60 2.95
CA LEU A 29 11.31 -0.70 3.28
C LEU A 29 12.33 -1.81 3.08
N VAL A 30 12.05 -2.98 3.67
CA VAL A 30 12.90 -4.16 3.53
C VAL A 30 12.30 -5.17 2.56
N GLY A 31 13.01 -5.50 1.50
CA GLY A 31 12.63 -6.52 0.52
C GLY A 31 12.77 -7.95 1.04
N LYS A 32 12.22 -8.90 0.28
CA LYS A 32 12.26 -10.35 0.59
C LYS A 32 13.69 -10.91 0.72
N ASP A 33 14.66 -10.27 0.08
CA ASP A 33 16.09 -10.60 0.11
C ASP A 33 16.87 -9.83 1.20
N LEU A 34 16.16 -9.16 2.12
CA LEU A 34 16.70 -8.28 3.16
C LEU A 34 17.36 -6.99 2.65
N SER A 35 17.35 -6.74 1.35
CA SER A 35 17.79 -5.47 0.79
C SER A 35 16.84 -4.33 1.16
N SER A 36 17.36 -3.12 1.24
CA SER A 36 16.54 -1.91 1.40
C SER A 36 16.07 -1.40 0.03
N PHE A 37 14.85 -0.90 -0.04
CA PHE A 37 14.38 -0.11 -1.18
C PHE A 37 13.42 0.99 -0.73
N GLU A 38 13.32 2.05 -1.52
CA GLU A 38 12.47 3.19 -1.20
C GLU A 38 11.14 3.16 -1.97
N VAL A 39 10.11 3.69 -1.33
CA VAL A 39 8.81 4.03 -1.92
C VAL A 39 8.46 5.48 -1.58
N GLY A 40 7.52 6.05 -2.32
CA GLY A 40 7.17 7.47 -2.18
C GLY A 40 8.10 8.36 -3.02
N GLY A 41 7.93 9.67 -2.88
CA GLY A 41 8.68 10.66 -3.66
C GLY A 41 8.54 10.52 -5.19
N ALA A 42 9.31 11.31 -5.92
CA ALA A 42 9.34 11.28 -7.38
C ALA A 42 10.34 10.23 -7.86
N ASN A 43 9.92 9.35 -8.77
CA ASN A 43 10.81 8.37 -9.42
C ASN A 43 10.55 8.22 -10.93
N GLY A 44 9.78 9.14 -11.52
CA GLY A 44 9.45 9.13 -12.96
C GLY A 44 8.43 8.06 -13.38
N LYS A 45 7.88 7.29 -12.44
CA LYS A 45 6.85 6.28 -12.66
C LYS A 45 5.65 6.54 -11.76
N PHE A 46 4.49 6.04 -12.16
CA PHE A 46 3.38 5.91 -11.21
C PHE A 46 3.76 4.89 -10.15
N GLN A 47 3.39 5.13 -8.89
CA GLN A 47 3.57 4.17 -7.81
C GLN A 47 2.21 3.81 -7.23
N VAL A 48 1.89 2.52 -7.14
CA VAL A 48 0.75 2.02 -6.39
C VAL A 48 1.29 1.42 -5.10
N LEU A 49 0.99 2.05 -3.98
CA LEU A 49 1.41 1.65 -2.64
C LEU A 49 0.22 1.02 -1.94
N ILE A 50 0.29 -0.30 -1.73
CA ILE A 50 -0.79 -1.12 -1.18
C ILE A 50 -0.39 -1.54 0.23
N ALA A 51 -0.98 -0.95 1.24
CA ALA A 51 -0.78 -1.31 2.63
C ALA A 51 -1.77 -2.39 3.05
N VAL A 52 -1.27 -3.49 3.62
CA VAL A 52 -2.09 -4.57 4.16
C VAL A 52 -1.64 -4.94 5.58
N PRO A 53 -2.55 -5.40 6.47
CA PRO A 53 -2.16 -5.83 7.80
C PRO A 53 -1.14 -6.97 7.80
N SER A 54 -1.41 -8.02 7.02
CA SER A 54 -0.53 -9.17 6.81
C SER A 54 -0.95 -9.94 5.55
N LEU A 55 0.01 -10.29 4.71
CA LEU A 55 -0.12 -11.15 3.53
C LEU A 55 -0.57 -12.57 3.87
N ASP A 56 -0.34 -13.03 5.11
CA ASP A 56 -0.69 -14.37 5.59
C ASP A 56 -2.19 -14.51 5.96
N THR A 57 -3.05 -13.66 5.40
CA THR A 57 -4.49 -13.67 5.61
C THR A 57 -5.24 -13.73 4.28
N GLY A 58 -6.37 -14.43 4.24
CA GLY A 58 -7.07 -14.73 2.97
C GLY A 58 -7.48 -13.51 2.14
N VAL A 59 -7.87 -12.40 2.79
CA VAL A 59 -8.25 -11.16 2.09
C VAL A 59 -7.02 -10.47 1.48
N CYS A 60 -5.92 -10.37 2.23
CA CYS A 60 -4.69 -9.75 1.72
C CYS A 60 -4.03 -10.57 0.61
N ALA A 61 -4.07 -11.89 0.71
CA ALA A 61 -3.60 -12.80 -0.33
C ALA A 61 -4.42 -12.60 -1.63
N THR A 62 -5.74 -12.56 -1.51
CA THR A 62 -6.66 -12.35 -2.63
C THR A 62 -6.45 -10.99 -3.28
N GLU A 63 -6.33 -9.93 -2.46
CA GLU A 63 -6.04 -8.58 -2.95
C GLU A 63 -4.72 -8.52 -3.73
N THR A 64 -3.67 -9.13 -3.19
CA THR A 64 -2.35 -9.12 -3.82
C THR A 64 -2.36 -9.86 -5.15
N ARG A 65 -3.04 -11.01 -5.24
CA ARG A 65 -3.23 -11.72 -6.52
C ARG A 65 -3.97 -10.87 -7.55
N LYS A 66 -5.09 -10.25 -7.16
CA LYS A 66 -5.88 -9.39 -8.05
C LYS A 66 -5.07 -8.22 -8.59
N PHE A 67 -4.25 -7.58 -7.76
CA PHE A 67 -3.35 -6.52 -8.24
C PHE A 67 -2.25 -7.06 -9.16
N ASN A 68 -1.64 -8.20 -8.83
CA ASN A 68 -0.64 -8.85 -9.67
C ASN A 68 -1.18 -9.15 -11.07
N GLU A 69 -2.44 -9.57 -11.19
CA GLU A 69 -3.11 -9.82 -12.47
C GLU A 69 -3.52 -8.53 -13.18
N LYS A 70 -4.24 -7.63 -12.51
CA LYS A 70 -4.83 -6.43 -13.13
C LYS A 70 -3.80 -5.38 -13.56
N LEU A 71 -2.62 -5.38 -12.92
CA LEU A 71 -1.54 -4.45 -13.23
C LEU A 71 -0.39 -5.13 -14.00
N ALA A 72 -0.51 -6.42 -14.31
CA ALA A 72 0.44 -7.12 -15.18
C ALA A 72 0.57 -6.39 -16.53
N GLY A 73 1.80 -6.17 -16.99
CA GLY A 73 2.08 -5.54 -18.29
C GLY A 73 1.83 -4.03 -18.37
N LYS A 74 1.42 -3.35 -17.28
CA LYS A 74 1.34 -1.89 -17.27
C LYS A 74 2.73 -1.27 -17.18
N ASN A 75 3.21 -0.74 -18.30
CA ASN A 75 4.48 -0.01 -18.36
C ASN A 75 4.39 1.32 -17.60
N GLY A 76 5.49 1.70 -16.95
CA GLY A 76 5.58 2.98 -16.23
C GLY A 76 4.83 3.03 -14.89
N VAL A 77 4.37 1.87 -14.38
CA VAL A 77 3.75 1.72 -13.06
C VAL A 77 4.62 0.80 -12.21
N SER A 78 4.90 1.19 -10.96
CA SER A 78 5.47 0.30 -9.94
C SER A 78 4.39 -0.05 -8.94
N VAL A 79 4.26 -1.33 -8.62
CA VAL A 79 3.28 -1.83 -7.66
C VAL A 79 4.04 -2.37 -6.45
N ASN A 80 3.76 -1.83 -5.28
CA ASN A 80 4.46 -2.17 -4.04
C ASN A 80 3.43 -2.54 -2.99
N VAL A 81 3.48 -3.77 -2.49
CA VAL A 81 2.66 -4.23 -1.37
C VAL A 81 3.48 -4.14 -0.09
N ILE A 82 2.99 -3.40 0.88
CA ILE A 82 3.64 -3.10 2.16
C ILE A 82 2.86 -3.77 3.30
N SER A 83 3.59 -4.44 4.19
CA SER A 83 3.03 -5.07 5.40
C SER A 83 4.03 -5.01 6.54
N MET A 84 3.63 -5.48 7.73
CA MET A 84 4.56 -5.74 8.85
C MET A 84 5.12 -7.17 8.84
N ASP A 85 4.77 -7.99 7.85
CA ASP A 85 5.28 -9.36 7.76
C ASP A 85 6.79 -9.35 7.59
N LEU A 86 7.46 -10.35 8.18
CA LEU A 86 8.91 -10.48 7.99
C LEU A 86 9.23 -10.83 6.54
N PRO A 87 10.37 -10.35 5.99
CA PRO A 87 10.81 -10.64 4.62
C PRO A 87 10.72 -12.11 4.21
N PHE A 88 10.97 -13.03 5.15
CA PHE A 88 10.90 -14.47 4.93
C PHE A 88 9.47 -14.97 4.66
N ALA A 89 8.47 -14.46 5.38
CA ALA A 89 7.07 -14.79 5.17
C ALA A 89 6.57 -14.24 3.84
N MET A 90 6.98 -13.01 3.49
CA MET A 90 6.67 -12.38 2.21
C MET A 90 7.29 -13.17 1.04
N GLY A 91 8.53 -13.64 1.20
CA GLY A 91 9.20 -14.50 0.23
C GLY A 91 8.46 -15.81 -0.01
N ARG A 92 8.02 -16.48 1.07
CA ARG A 92 7.20 -17.69 0.99
C ARG A 92 5.87 -17.42 0.28
N PHE A 93 5.18 -16.34 0.65
CA PHE A 93 3.93 -15.92 0.02
C PHE A 93 4.10 -15.71 -1.50
N CYS A 94 5.12 -14.95 -1.92
CA CYS A 94 5.35 -14.70 -3.34
C CYS A 94 5.65 -15.98 -4.12
N ALA A 95 6.41 -16.91 -3.53
CA ALA A 95 6.75 -18.18 -4.16
C ALA A 95 5.52 -19.10 -4.30
N THR A 96 4.64 -19.13 -3.30
CA THR A 96 3.42 -19.96 -3.32
C THR A 96 2.36 -19.40 -4.28
N GLU A 97 2.21 -18.08 -4.34
CA GLU A 97 1.14 -17.41 -5.09
C GLU A 97 1.55 -16.96 -6.50
N GLY A 98 2.80 -17.22 -6.93
CA GLY A 98 3.28 -16.85 -8.27
C GLY A 98 3.36 -15.34 -8.49
N ILE A 99 3.78 -14.59 -7.47
CA ILE A 99 3.82 -13.13 -7.51
C ILE A 99 5.15 -12.66 -8.11
N GLU A 100 5.09 -12.20 -9.36
CA GLU A 100 6.26 -11.77 -10.14
C GLU A 100 6.19 -10.30 -10.58
N ASN A 101 5.00 -9.73 -10.72
CA ASN A 101 4.81 -8.40 -11.32
C ASN A 101 4.82 -7.24 -10.32
N LEU A 102 4.90 -7.53 -9.03
CA LEU A 102 4.89 -6.52 -7.97
C LEU A 102 6.01 -6.74 -6.95
N ARG A 103 6.39 -5.66 -6.28
CA ARG A 103 7.37 -5.70 -5.19
C ARG A 103 6.63 -5.85 -3.88
N VAL A 104 7.24 -6.57 -2.95
CA VAL A 104 6.75 -6.69 -1.58
C VAL A 104 7.78 -6.09 -0.63
N GLY A 105 7.34 -5.24 0.30
CA GLY A 105 8.19 -4.56 1.28
C GLY A 105 7.69 -4.71 2.71
N SER A 106 8.59 -5.02 3.63
CA SER A 106 8.32 -5.08 5.05
C SER A 106 8.65 -3.75 5.73
N ASP A 107 7.71 -3.24 6.53
CA ASP A 107 7.88 -2.05 7.37
C ASP A 107 8.31 -2.40 8.81
N PHE A 108 8.72 -3.65 9.06
CA PHE A 108 9.05 -4.15 10.40
C PHE A 108 10.17 -3.36 11.10
N ARG A 109 11.06 -2.70 10.34
CA ARG A 109 12.15 -1.87 10.88
C ARG A 109 11.63 -0.47 11.25
N GLY A 110 10.97 -0.40 12.40
CA GLY A 110 10.61 0.86 13.05
C GLY A 110 9.27 1.47 12.62
N ALA A 111 8.49 0.75 11.78
CA ALA A 111 7.18 1.18 11.31
C ALA A 111 7.22 2.55 10.61
N LYS A 112 8.25 2.76 9.76
CA LYS A 112 8.52 4.06 9.13
C LYS A 112 7.38 4.43 8.18
N PHE A 113 6.90 3.48 7.38
CA PHE A 113 5.81 3.70 6.43
C PHE A 113 4.50 3.92 7.15
N ALA A 114 4.20 3.09 8.16
CA ALA A 114 3.00 3.20 8.97
C ALA A 114 2.86 4.59 9.60
N LYS A 115 3.95 5.12 10.16
CA LYS A 115 3.97 6.45 10.80
C LYS A 115 3.91 7.58 9.79
N ALA A 116 4.65 7.49 8.69
CA ALA A 116 4.71 8.54 7.68
C ALA A 116 3.40 8.67 6.88
N TYR A 117 2.62 7.59 6.75
CA TYR A 117 1.37 7.57 5.99
C TYR A 117 0.12 7.58 6.88
N GLY A 118 0.29 7.55 8.20
CA GLY A 118 -0.79 7.59 9.19
C GLY A 118 -1.65 6.32 9.21
N LEU A 119 -1.01 5.14 9.17
CA LEU A 119 -1.67 3.83 8.97
C LEU A 119 -1.45 2.84 10.12
N LEU A 120 -0.69 3.19 11.17
CA LEU A 120 -0.41 2.23 12.25
C LEU A 120 -1.64 2.04 13.14
N LEU A 121 -2.09 0.79 13.30
CA LEU A 121 -3.20 0.44 14.19
C LEU A 121 -2.74 0.51 15.66
N LYS A 122 -3.54 1.13 16.54
CA LYS A 122 -3.21 1.27 17.98
C LYS A 122 -4.07 0.46 18.94
N ASP A 123 -5.37 0.35 18.66
CA ASP A 123 -6.35 -0.05 19.69
C ASP A 123 -7.12 -1.33 19.30
N SER A 124 -6.40 -2.38 18.88
CA SER A 124 -7.01 -3.66 18.51
C SER A 124 -6.05 -4.83 18.70
N PRO A 125 -6.50 -6.10 18.57
CA PRO A 125 -5.59 -7.24 18.48
C PRO A 125 -4.59 -7.15 17.32
N LEU A 126 -4.84 -6.27 16.34
CA LEU A 126 -3.96 -5.97 15.21
C LEU A 126 -3.05 -4.76 15.47
N ALA A 127 -2.97 -4.27 16.72
CA ALA A 127 -2.10 -3.15 17.07
C ALA A 127 -0.64 -3.44 16.65
N GLY A 128 0.01 -2.45 16.04
CA GLY A 128 1.34 -2.59 15.45
C GLY A 128 1.34 -3.03 13.99
N LEU A 129 0.21 -3.43 13.41
CA LEU A 129 0.06 -3.70 11.98
C LEU A 129 -0.41 -2.44 11.22
N LEU A 130 -0.34 -2.52 9.88
CA LEU A 130 -0.90 -1.50 9.00
C LEU A 130 -2.42 -1.66 8.86
N ALA A 131 -3.13 -0.55 8.78
CA ALA A 131 -4.46 -0.52 8.18
C ALA A 131 -4.40 -0.91 6.70
N ARG A 132 -5.52 -1.42 6.18
CA ARG A 132 -5.65 -1.65 4.73
C ARG A 132 -5.86 -0.32 4.02
N ALA A 133 -4.95 0.04 3.13
CA ALA A 133 -5.02 1.29 2.39
C ALA A 133 -4.30 1.20 1.05
N VAL A 134 -4.70 2.03 0.10
CA VAL A 134 -4.02 2.18 -1.19
C VAL A 134 -3.76 3.66 -1.47
N PHE A 135 -2.54 3.96 -1.91
CA PHE A 135 -2.15 5.26 -2.43
C PHE A 135 -1.66 5.10 -3.87
N VAL A 136 -2.09 5.97 -4.77
CA VAL A 136 -1.49 6.09 -6.10
C VAL A 136 -0.74 7.40 -6.16
N LEU A 137 0.53 7.32 -6.54
CA LEU A 137 1.43 8.45 -6.72
C LEU A 137 1.68 8.64 -8.21
N ASP A 138 1.70 9.89 -8.67
CA ASP A 138 2.16 10.22 -10.00
C ASP A 138 3.69 10.21 -10.11
N LYS A 139 4.19 10.55 -11.31
CA LYS A 139 5.62 10.54 -11.63
C LYS A 139 6.43 11.54 -10.80
N ASP A 140 5.78 12.60 -10.30
CA ASP A 140 6.36 13.66 -9.49
C ASP A 140 6.23 13.36 -7.98
N GLY A 141 5.70 12.18 -7.63
CA GLY A 141 5.52 11.74 -6.25
C GLY A 141 4.35 12.39 -5.54
N VAL A 142 3.40 12.97 -6.28
CA VAL A 142 2.19 13.56 -5.71
C VAL A 142 1.12 12.48 -5.60
N VAL A 143 0.43 12.45 -4.46
CA VAL A 143 -0.71 11.54 -4.24
C VAL A 143 -1.86 11.96 -5.15
N VAL A 144 -2.23 11.11 -6.11
CA VAL A 144 -3.37 11.34 -7.01
C VAL A 144 -4.60 10.51 -6.62
N TYR A 145 -4.40 9.46 -5.81
CA TYR A 145 -5.48 8.67 -5.22
C TYR A 145 -5.11 8.23 -3.82
N LYS A 146 -6.12 8.15 -2.97
CA LYS A 146 -6.04 7.64 -1.61
C LYS A 146 -7.32 6.91 -1.27
N GLU A 147 -7.15 5.73 -0.71
CA GLU A 147 -8.22 4.97 -0.07
C GLU A 147 -7.68 4.36 1.22
N ILE A 148 -8.32 4.67 2.35
CA ILE A 148 -8.14 3.91 3.58
C ILE A 148 -9.43 3.13 3.75
N VAL A 149 -9.33 1.80 3.75
CA VAL A 149 -10.51 0.94 3.76
C VAL A 149 -11.16 1.02 5.13
N SER A 150 -12.44 1.41 5.15
CA SER A 150 -13.18 1.65 6.39
C SER A 150 -13.30 0.41 7.27
N GLU A 151 -13.42 -0.78 6.69
CA GLU A 151 -13.38 -2.06 7.40
C GLU A 151 -12.19 -2.90 6.91
N ILE A 152 -11.27 -3.23 7.81
CA ILE A 152 -9.99 -3.89 7.51
C ILE A 152 -10.19 -5.25 6.80
N THR A 153 -11.32 -5.93 7.05
CA THR A 153 -11.65 -7.22 6.42
C THR A 153 -12.24 -7.11 5.02
N THR A 154 -12.44 -5.91 4.49
CA THR A 154 -12.95 -5.69 3.13
C THR A 154 -11.82 -5.34 2.15
N GLU A 155 -12.03 -5.61 0.86
CA GLU A 155 -11.07 -5.29 -0.21
C GLU A 155 -11.21 -3.84 -0.68
N PRO A 156 -10.15 -3.19 -1.20
CA PRO A 156 -10.22 -1.82 -1.73
C PRO A 156 -10.91 -1.77 -3.10
N ASN A 157 -11.23 -0.55 -3.56
CA ASN A 157 -11.84 -0.34 -4.87
C ASN A 157 -10.80 -0.40 -6.01
N TYR A 158 -10.60 -1.59 -6.56
CA TYR A 158 -9.68 -1.83 -7.68
C TYR A 158 -9.93 -0.95 -8.91
N GLU A 159 -11.20 -0.71 -9.26
CA GLU A 159 -11.55 0.06 -10.46
C GLU A 159 -11.17 1.52 -10.31
N ALA A 160 -11.43 2.11 -9.14
CA ALA A 160 -11.05 3.48 -8.82
C ALA A 160 -9.51 3.66 -8.83
N ILE A 161 -8.78 2.67 -8.32
CA ILE A 161 -7.30 2.67 -8.33
C ILE A 161 -6.76 2.62 -9.76
N ILE A 162 -7.32 1.76 -10.61
CA ILE A 162 -6.90 1.63 -12.02
C ILE A 162 -7.28 2.89 -12.82
N ALA A 163 -8.44 3.48 -12.53
CA ALA A 163 -8.85 4.75 -13.13
C ALA A 163 -7.85 5.87 -12.79
N ALA A 164 -7.40 5.96 -11.53
CA ALA A 164 -6.41 6.97 -11.10
C ALA A 164 -5.06 6.88 -11.85
N LEU A 165 -4.66 5.69 -12.30
CA LEU A 165 -3.47 5.48 -13.14
C LEU A 165 -3.64 6.03 -14.57
N SER A 166 -4.87 6.32 -15.00
CA SER A 166 -5.18 6.81 -16.35
C SER A 166 -5.50 8.31 -16.36
N SER A 167 -6.11 8.83 -15.29
CA SER A 167 -6.62 10.21 -15.20
C SER A 167 -5.56 11.30 -15.07
N SER A 168 -4.31 10.95 -14.78
CA SER A 168 -3.19 11.89 -14.66
C SER A 168 -2.51 12.19 -16.01
N CYS A 169 -3.02 11.61 -17.11
CA CYS A 169 -2.71 12.11 -18.45
C CYS A 169 -3.59 13.34 -18.75
N GLY A 170 -3.14 14.51 -18.26
CA GLY A 170 -3.65 15.81 -18.71
C GLY A 170 -4.66 16.48 -17.79
N CYS A 171 -4.16 17.23 -16.80
CA CYS A 171 -4.86 18.43 -16.36
C CYS A 171 -4.18 19.63 -17.03
N GLY A 172 -4.65 19.91 -18.24
CA GLY A 172 -4.20 20.98 -19.11
C GLY A 172 -5.11 21.00 -20.32
N CYS A 173 -6.41 21.25 -20.10
CA CYS A 173 -7.43 21.64 -21.08
C CYS A 173 -8.79 21.79 -20.35
N HIS A 174 -9.07 22.98 -19.82
CA HIS A 174 -10.28 23.81 -20.03
C HIS A 174 -10.10 25.12 -19.28
#